data_AF-A0A1X7G4G5-F1
#
_entry.id   AF-A0A1X7G4G5-F1
#
_cell.length_a   1.000
_cell.length_b   1.000
_cell.length_c   1.000
_cell.angle_alpha   90.00
_cell.angle_beta   90.00
_cell.angle_gamma   90.00
#
_symmetry.space_group_name_H-M   'P 1'
#
loop_
_entity.id
_entity.type
_entity.pdbx_description
1 polymer ?
#
loop_
_entity_poly.entity_id
_entity_poly.type
_entity_poly.pdbx_seq_one_letter_code
_entity_poly.pdbx_strand_id
1 'polypeptide(L)'
;MSTKRKPTYALASFQAVVAHEIKSRGDNGVITGSAIKGARSIGLGISQMGNVIASLTTSHFNHSVTTIGNSKEWQDVYHFPYEDNLTIYIKFRADAVCEFRLLSFKEKDEGS
;
A
#
# COMPACT_ATOMS: atom_id res chain seq x y z
N MET A 1 12.49 0.96 15.41
CA MET A 1 11.54 1.43 14.39
C MET A 1 10.61 2.43 15.06
N SER A 2 10.34 3.56 14.40
CA SER A 2 9.42 4.58 14.91
C SER A 2 8.15 4.59 14.08
N THR A 3 7.02 4.91 14.71
CA THR A 3 5.72 5.05 14.05
C THR A 3 5.12 6.43 14.29
N LYS A 4 4.26 6.89 13.38
CA LYS A 4 3.47 8.11 13.55
C LYS A 4 2.09 8.00 12.90
N ARG A 5 1.15 8.82 13.35
CA ARG A 5 -0.26 8.86 12.89
C ARG A 5 -0.54 9.91 11.81
N LYS A 6 0.49 10.43 11.16
CA LYS A 6 0.37 11.36 10.05
C LYS A 6 1.10 10.79 8.84
N PRO A 7 0.48 10.77 7.64
CA PRO A 7 1.17 10.31 6.43
C PRO A 7 2.43 11.13 6.21
N THR A 8 3.47 10.49 5.71
CA THR A 8 4.74 11.16 5.39
C THR A 8 4.69 11.76 3.99
N TYR A 9 4.02 11.08 3.07
CA TYR A 9 3.92 11.49 1.68
C TYR A 9 2.50 11.93 1.35
N ALA A 10 2.37 12.88 0.43
CA ALA A 10 1.07 13.26 -0.10
C ALA A 10 0.52 12.10 -0.95
N LEU A 11 -0.63 11.56 -0.56
CA LEU A 11 -1.27 10.45 -1.26
C LEU A 11 -1.49 10.75 -2.75
N ALA A 12 -1.92 11.97 -3.08
CA ALA A 12 -2.14 12.39 -4.46
C ALA A 12 -0.86 12.35 -5.31
N SER A 13 0.29 12.74 -4.74
CA SER A 13 1.57 12.68 -5.43
C SER A 13 1.97 11.23 -5.73
N PHE A 14 1.77 10.34 -4.77
CA PHE A 14 2.01 8.90 -4.96
C PHE A 14 1.09 8.29 -6.03
N GLN A 15 -0.22 8.59 -5.97
CA GLN A 15 -1.18 8.13 -6.96
C GLN A 15 -0.83 8.58 -8.37
N ALA A 16 -0.41 9.83 -8.54
CA ALA A 16 0.02 10.36 -9.83
C ALA A 16 1.23 9.62 -10.40
N VAL A 17 2.25 9.34 -9.55
CA VAL A 17 3.45 8.61 -9.99
C VAL A 17 3.11 7.17 -10.36
N VAL A 18 2.37 6.45 -9.52
CA VAL A 18 1.97 5.06 -9.81
C VAL A 18 1.12 5.00 -11.09
N ALA A 19 0.17 5.92 -11.27
CA ALA A 19 -0.66 5.97 -12.47
C ALA A 19 0.16 6.26 -13.74
N HIS A 20 1.15 7.15 -13.66
CA HIS A 20 2.07 7.43 -14.76
C HIS A 20 2.92 6.22 -15.14
N GLU A 21 3.50 5.54 -14.16
CA GLU A 21 4.45 4.45 -14.39
C GLU A 21 3.76 3.16 -14.86
N ILE A 22 2.58 2.84 -14.32
CA ILE A 22 1.76 1.72 -14.82
C ILE A 22 1.41 1.95 -16.30
N LYS A 23 1.07 3.19 -16.70
CA LYS A 23 0.73 3.53 -18.08
C LYS A 23 1.94 3.51 -19.03
N SER A 24 3.10 3.94 -18.57
CA SER A 24 4.28 4.18 -19.43
C SER A 24 5.21 2.97 -19.56
N ARG A 25 5.35 2.17 -18.50
CA ARG A 25 6.39 1.13 -18.44
C ARG A 25 5.85 -0.28 -18.23
N GLY A 26 4.56 -0.41 -17.94
CA GLY A 26 3.89 -1.70 -17.81
C GLY A 26 4.66 -2.70 -16.96
N ASP A 27 5.28 -2.28 -15.84
CA ASP A 27 5.46 -3.06 -14.58
C ASP A 27 6.75 -2.78 -13.76
N ASN A 28 7.78 -2.06 -14.25
CA ASN A 28 9.15 -2.30 -13.73
C ASN A 28 9.85 -1.22 -12.86
N GLY A 29 9.26 -0.05 -12.58
CA GLY A 29 9.97 1.01 -11.84
C GLY A 29 9.55 1.19 -10.38
N VAL A 30 8.24 1.28 -10.16
CA VAL A 30 7.67 1.78 -8.90
C VAL A 30 6.98 0.72 -8.05
N ILE A 31 6.72 -0.46 -8.59
CA ILE A 31 6.15 -1.57 -7.82
C ILE A 31 7.25 -2.60 -7.61
N THR A 32 7.60 -2.87 -6.35
CA THR A 32 8.62 -3.88 -6.05
C THR A 32 8.14 -5.26 -6.47
N GLY A 33 9.06 -6.15 -6.85
CA GLY A 33 8.74 -7.54 -7.18
C GLY A 33 8.01 -8.28 -6.04
N SER A 34 8.27 -7.92 -4.77
CA SER A 34 7.55 -8.46 -3.61
C SER A 34 6.08 -8.01 -3.58
N ALA A 35 5.80 -6.74 -3.89
CA ALA A 35 4.43 -6.25 -4.00
C ALA A 35 3.68 -6.88 -5.17
N ILE A 36 4.34 -7.04 -6.33
CA ILE A 36 3.77 -7.76 -7.49
C ILE A 36 3.43 -9.20 -7.11
N LYS A 37 4.35 -9.91 -6.44
CA LYS A 37 4.13 -11.29 -5.99
C LYS A 37 2.97 -11.38 -4.99
N GLY A 38 2.87 -10.44 -4.06
CA GLY A 38 1.79 -10.37 -3.09
C GLY A 38 0.43 -10.14 -3.75
N ALA A 39 0.33 -9.19 -4.69
CA ALA A 39 -0.88 -8.96 -5.47
C ALA A 39 -1.29 -10.20 -6.30
N ARG A 40 -0.32 -10.84 -6.97
CA ARG A 40 -0.59 -12.07 -7.75
C ARG A 40 -1.10 -13.22 -6.90
N SER A 41 -0.63 -13.33 -5.64
CA SER A 41 -1.10 -14.37 -4.72
C SER A 41 -2.59 -14.28 -4.38
N ILE A 42 -3.20 -13.11 -4.60
CA ILE A 42 -4.62 -12.83 -4.33
C ILE A 42 -5.40 -12.58 -5.63
N GLY A 43 -4.83 -12.97 -6.78
CA GLY A 43 -5.48 -12.85 -8.09
C GLY A 43 -5.47 -11.45 -8.70
N LEU A 44 -4.70 -10.51 -8.15
CA LEU A 44 -4.61 -9.15 -8.67
C LEU A 44 -3.36 -8.95 -9.54
N GLY A 45 -3.60 -8.60 -10.80
CA GLY A 45 -2.60 -8.09 -11.74
C GLY A 45 -2.34 -6.59 -11.54
N ILE A 46 -1.37 -6.05 -12.30
CA ILE A 46 -0.85 -4.70 -12.05
C ILE A 46 -1.86 -3.60 -12.39
N SER A 47 -2.70 -3.79 -13.42
CA SER A 47 -3.82 -2.88 -13.69
C SER A 47 -4.80 -2.81 -12.51
N GLN A 48 -5.08 -3.93 -11.85
CA GLN A 48 -5.96 -3.97 -10.68
C GLN A 48 -5.29 -3.33 -9.45
N MET A 49 -3.98 -3.55 -9.25
CA MET A 49 -3.22 -2.82 -8.23
C MET A 49 -3.30 -1.30 -8.44
N GLY A 50 -3.18 -0.84 -9.69
CA GLY A 50 -3.33 0.56 -10.07
C GLY A 50 -4.71 1.12 -9.70
N ASN A 51 -5.78 0.37 -9.96
CA ASN A 51 -7.15 0.78 -9.60
C ASN A 51 -7.35 0.86 -8.07
N VAL A 52 -6.81 -0.09 -7.32
CA VAL A 52 -6.85 -0.06 -5.84
C VAL A 52 -6.10 1.17 -5.32
N ILE A 53 -4.89 1.42 -5.83
CA ILE A 53 -4.07 2.57 -5.42
C ILE A 53 -4.76 3.90 -5.78
N ALA A 54 -5.36 4.00 -6.97
CA ALA A 54 -6.13 5.17 -7.39
C ALA A 54 -7.38 5.40 -6.52
N SER A 55 -7.93 4.34 -5.92
CA SER A 55 -9.10 4.41 -5.03
C SER A 55 -8.74 4.69 -3.57
N LEU A 56 -7.45 4.78 -3.23
CA LEU A 56 -7.03 5.15 -1.88
C LEU A 56 -7.48 6.57 -1.53
N THR A 57 -7.83 6.74 -0.26
CA THR A 57 -8.20 8.02 0.34
C THR A 57 -7.44 8.16 1.66
N THR A 58 -7.52 9.34 2.27
CA THR A 58 -6.91 9.58 3.59
C THR A 58 -7.55 8.73 4.70
N SER A 59 -8.79 8.27 4.55
CA SER A 59 -9.43 7.38 5.54
C SER A 59 -8.84 5.97 5.55
N HIS A 60 -8.23 5.55 4.44
CA HIS A 60 -7.51 4.27 4.35
C HIS A 60 -6.13 4.31 5.02
N PHE A 61 -5.62 5.49 5.39
CA PHE A 61 -4.33 5.61 6.05
C PHE A 61 -4.37 5.01 7.46
N ASN A 62 -3.40 4.15 7.78
CA ASN A 62 -3.28 3.54 9.10
C ASN A 62 -2.21 4.22 9.96
N HIS A 63 -0.97 4.20 9.49
CA HIS A 63 0.19 4.84 10.14
C HIS A 63 1.37 4.93 9.17
N SER A 64 2.38 5.71 9.53
CA SER A 64 3.69 5.66 8.88
C SER A 64 4.69 4.99 9.81
N VAL A 65 5.60 4.20 9.24
CA VAL A 65 6.66 3.47 9.96
C VAL A 65 8.00 3.68 9.29
N THR A 66 9.08 3.76 10.07
CA THR A 66 10.44 3.83 9.52
C THR A 66 10.96 2.47 9.08
N THR A 67 11.73 2.40 8.00
CA THR A 67 12.43 1.19 7.58
C THR A 67 13.41 0.69 8.66
N ILE A 68 13.57 -0.62 8.79
CA ILE A 68 14.57 -1.23 9.68
C ILE A 68 15.97 -0.81 9.19
N GLY A 69 16.79 -0.27 10.09
CA GLY A 69 18.15 0.18 9.75
C GLY A 69 18.23 1.57 9.11
N ASN A 70 17.10 2.23 8.80
CA ASN A 70 17.10 3.61 8.31
C ASN A 70 15.91 4.42 8.87
N SER A 71 16.16 5.18 9.93
CA SER A 71 15.15 6.02 10.59
C SER A 71 14.72 7.25 9.81
N LYS A 72 15.43 7.61 8.74
CA LYS A 72 15.07 8.73 7.85
C LYS A 72 14.07 8.31 6.77
N GLU A 73 13.97 7.01 6.52
CA GLU A 73 13.14 6.45 5.48
C GLU A 73 11.80 6.01 6.05
N TRP A 74 10.74 6.72 5.66
CA TRP A 74 9.38 6.41 6.09
C TRP A 74 8.62 5.63 5.03
N GLN A 75 7.72 4.79 5.51
CA GLN A 75 6.80 3.99 4.73
C GLN A 75 5.40 4.26 5.25
N ASP A 76 4.49 4.69 4.38
CA ASP A 76 3.11 4.91 4.74
C ASP A 76 2.32 3.61 4.51
N VAL A 77 1.47 3.26 5.48
CA VAL A 77 0.66 2.04 5.49
C VAL A 77 -0.80 2.40 5.31
N TYR A 78 -1.44 1.74 4.35
CA TYR A 78 -2.85 1.89 4.05
C TYR A 78 -3.57 0.55 4.11
N HIS A 79 -4.81 0.59 4.58
CA HIS A 79 -5.74 -0.53 4.62
C HIS A 79 -6.91 -0.21 3.69
N PHE A 80 -7.01 -0.97 2.59
CA PHE A 80 -8.09 -0.85 1.64
C PHE A 80 -9.09 -1.99 1.85
N PRO A 81 -10.37 -1.71 2.16
CA PRO A 81 -11.39 -2.75 2.27
C PRO A 81 -11.52 -3.51 0.95
N TYR A 82 -11.52 -4.84 0.99
CA TYR A 82 -11.56 -5.67 -0.21
C TYR A 82 -12.40 -6.91 0.06
N GLU A 83 -13.50 -7.11 -0.68
CA GLU A 83 -14.45 -8.20 -0.42
C GLU A 83 -14.92 -8.25 1.06
N ASP A 84 -15.77 -9.22 1.41
CA ASP A 84 -16.28 -9.32 2.78
C ASP A 84 -15.16 -9.77 3.74
N ASN A 85 -14.90 -8.95 4.77
CA ASN A 85 -13.92 -9.19 5.84
C ASN A 85 -12.44 -9.31 5.42
N LEU A 86 -12.10 -8.95 4.18
CA LEU A 86 -10.70 -8.88 3.76
C LEU A 86 -10.26 -7.43 3.60
N THR A 87 -8.96 -7.21 3.76
CA THR A 87 -8.36 -5.89 3.67
C THR A 87 -7.03 -6.02 2.96
N ILE A 88 -6.84 -5.23 1.91
CA ILE A 88 -5.54 -5.14 1.27
C ILE A 88 -4.66 -4.23 2.11
N TYR A 89 -3.56 -4.79 2.61
CA TYR A 89 -2.46 -4.06 3.20
C TYR A 89 -1.54 -3.55 2.10
N ILE A 90 -1.38 -2.23 2.07
CA ILE A 90 -0.56 -1.53 1.09
C ILE A 90 0.47 -0.72 1.84
N LYS A 91 1.74 -0.92 1.49
CA LYS A 91 2.85 -0.17 2.06
C LYS A 91 3.65 0.46 0.94
N PHE A 92 3.86 1.76 1.00
CA PHE A 92 4.69 2.47 0.03
C PHE A 92 5.70 3.37 0.71
N ARG A 93 6.79 3.61 -0.01
CA ARG A 93 7.88 4.51 0.35
C ARG A 93 8.03 5.52 -0.78
N ALA A 94 7.79 6.79 -0.49
CA ALA A 94 7.84 7.87 -1.47
C ALA A 94 6.97 7.54 -2.71
N ASP A 95 7.61 7.23 -3.83
CA ASP A 95 7.02 6.90 -5.11
C ASP A 95 6.89 5.39 -5.38
N ALA A 96 7.34 4.53 -4.46
CA ALA A 96 7.40 3.09 -4.68
C ALA A 96 6.48 2.26 -3.77
N VAL A 97 5.67 1.37 -4.36
CA VAL A 97 4.91 0.33 -3.66
C VAL A 97 5.88 -0.76 -3.20
N CYS A 98 6.00 -0.93 -1.89
CA CYS A 98 6.93 -1.87 -1.26
C CYS A 98 6.24 -3.20 -0.89
N GLU A 99 4.97 -3.15 -0.50
CA GLU A 99 4.18 -4.31 -0.11
C GLU A 99 2.72 -4.12 -0.53
N PHE A 100 2.13 -5.20 -1.04
CA PHE A 100 0.73 -5.26 -1.44
C PHE A 100 0.24 -6.69 -1.18
N ARG A 101 -0.57 -6.88 -0.16
CA ARG A 101 -1.04 -8.23 0.22
C ARG A 101 -2.41 -8.18 0.86
N LEU A 102 -3.15 -9.27 0.71
CA LEU A 102 -4.40 -9.44 1.42
C LEU A 102 -4.12 -9.81 2.88
N LEU A 103 -4.79 -9.13 3.79
CA LEU A 103 -4.95 -9.53 5.16
C LEU A 103 -6.38 -10.06 5.31
N SER A 104 -6.49 -11.24 5.93
CA SER A 104 -7.77 -11.67 6.49
C SER A 104 -7.93 -11.02 7.85
N PHE A 105 -9.01 -10.27 8.03
CA PHE A 105 -9.38 -9.84 9.37
C PHE A 105 -10.07 -11.02 10.06
N LYS A 106 -9.49 -11.49 11.17
CA LYS A 106 -10.27 -12.13 12.22
C LYS A 106 -10.92 -10.98 12.98
N GLU A 107 -12.24 -11.03 13.19
CA GLU A 107 -12.98 -10.03 13.98
C GLU A 107 -12.13 -9.55 15.16
N LYS A 108 -12.09 -8.23 15.34
CA LYS A 108 -11.76 -7.71 16.66
C LYS A 108 -12.81 -8.28 17.61
N ASP A 109 -12.41 -9.23 18.45
CA ASP A 109 -12.97 -9.29 19.79
C ASP A 109 -12.78 -7.89 20.38
N GLU A 110 -13.82 -7.06 20.36
CA GLU A 110 -13.96 -5.97 21.30
C GLU A 110 -14.17 -6.61 22.68
N GLY A 111 -13.05 -6.96 23.31
CA GLY A 111 -13.02 -7.37 24.71
C GLY A 111 -13.59 -6.25 25.58
N SER A 112 -14.63 -6.63 26.32
CA SER A 112 -15.44 -5.85 27.26
C SER A 112 -14.66 -5.19 28.38
#